data_AF-A0A952A388-F1
#
_entry.id   AF-A0A952A388-F1
#
_cell.length_a   1.000
_cell.length_b   1.000
_cell.length_c   1.000
_cell.angle_alpha   90.00
_cell.angle_beta   90.00
_cell.angle_gamma   90.00
#
_symmetry.space_group_name_H-M   'P 1'
#
loop_
_entity.id
_entity.type
_entity.pdbx_description
1 polymer ?
#
loop_
_entity_poly.entity_id
_entity_poly.type
_entity_poly.pdbx_seq_one_letter_code
_entity_poly.pdbx_strand_id
1 'polypeptide(L)' 'MTFEITLQMMSVALAFGLLSLWQVRRKRKPGALPWVPWHGVMFLALLALIVGAAHLPAVWPR' A
#
# COMPACT_ATOMS: atom_id res chain seq x y z
N MET A 1 -12.88 -14.75 -3.64
CA MET A 1 -12.88 -13.32 -3.27
C MET A 1 -13.83 -12.60 -4.21
N THR A 2 -14.69 -11.72 -3.72
CA THR A 2 -15.57 -10.88 -4.56
C THR A 2 -14.83 -9.64 -5.05
N PHE A 3 -15.29 -9.06 -6.17
CA PHE A 3 -14.77 -7.81 -6.74
C PHE A 3 -14.66 -6.69 -5.70
N GLU A 4 -15.67 -6.55 -4.84
CA GLU A 4 -15.73 -5.58 -3.75
C GLU A 4 -14.56 -5.73 -2.76
N ILE A 5 -14.23 -6.96 -2.37
CA ILE A 5 -13.12 -7.24 -1.45
C ILE A 5 -11.79 -6.85 -2.10
N THR A 6 -11.60 -7.15 -3.39
CA THR A 6 -10.39 -6.75 -4.12
C THR A 6 -10.27 -5.22 -4.17
N LEU A 7 -11.37 -4.51 -4.41
CA LEU A 7 -11.37 -3.04 -4.46
C LEU A 7 -11.10 -2.40 -3.09
N GLN A 8 -11.67 -2.95 -2.02
CA GLN A 8 -11.42 -2.50 -0.64
C GLN A 8 -9.96 -2.72 -0.26
N MET A 9 -9.39 -3.90 -0.55
CA MET A 9 -7.99 -4.21 -0.29
C MET A 9 -7.04 -3.27 -1.04
N MET A 10 -7.33 -2.97 -2.31
CA MET A 10 -6.55 -2.00 -3.08
C MET A 10 -6.66 -0.59 -2.51
N SER A 11 -7.85 -0.18 -2.03
CA SER A 11 -8.06 1.13 -1.41
C SER A 11 -7.26 1.27 -0.11
N VAL A 12 -7.24 0.23 0.71
CA VAL A 12 -6.42 0.17 1.94
C VAL A 12 -4.93 0.22 1.59
N ALA A 13 -4.47 -0.59 0.63
CA ALA A 13 -3.09 -0.59 0.17
C ALA A 13 -2.65 0.79 -0.35
N LEU A 14 -3.53 1.49 -1.08
CA LEU A 14 -3.29 2.85 -1.55
C LEU A 14 -3.13 3.83 -0.38
N ALA A 15 -4.01 3.78 0.62
CA ALA A 15 -3.93 4.64 1.79
C ALA A 15 -2.63 4.42 2.57
N PHE A 16 -2.22 3.16 2.79
CA PHE A 16 -0.93 2.84 3.41
C PHE A 16 0.26 3.28 2.55
N GLY A 17 0.16 3.13 1.23
CA GLY A 17 1.16 3.63 0.29
C GLY A 17 1.36 5.14 0.42
N LEU A 18 0.28 5.93 0.40
CA LEU A 18 0.33 7.38 0.56
C LEU A 18 0.86 7.80 1.93
N LEU A 19 0.40 7.15 3.01
CA LEU A 19 0.89 7.39 4.36
C LEU A 19 2.39 7.14 4.48
N SER A 20 2.86 6.02 3.92
CA SER A 20 4.27 5.64 3.94
C SER A 20 5.12 6.63 3.15
N LEU A 21 4.65 7.07 1.97
CA LEU A 21 5.33 8.08 1.15
C LEU A 21 5.43 9.41 1.90
N TRP A 22 4.35 9.84 2.55
CA TRP A 22 4.35 11.05 3.38
C TRP A 22 5.34 10.93 4.54
N GLN A 23 5.36 9.79 5.23
CA GLN A 23 6.29 9.52 6.33
C GLN A 23 7.75 9.46 5.90
N VAL A 24 8.04 8.94 4.71
CA VAL A 24 9.40 8.89 4.13
C VAL A 24 9.87 10.29 3.73
N ARG A 25 8.98 11.11 3.16
CA ARG A 25 9.31 12.50 2.77
C ARG A 25 9.43 13.46 3.96
N ARG A 26 8.89 13.09 5.13
CA ARG A 26 8.97 13.92 6.34
C ARG A 26 10.42 13.96 6.83
N LYS A 27 11.01 15.16 6.94
CA LYS A 27 12.34 15.33 7.53
C LYS A 27 12.32 14.82 8.98
N ARG A 28 12.96 13.69 9.23
CA ARG A 28 13.15 13.17 10.59
C ARG A 28 14.34 13.87 11.23
N LYS A 29 14.25 14.07 12.55
CA LYS A 29 15.39 14.57 13.33
C LYS A 29 16.57 13.60 13.14
N PRO A 30 17.77 14.07 12.77
CA PRO A 30 18.94 13.21 12.67
C PRO A 30 19.20 12.54 14.02
N GLY A 31 19.33 11.22 14.03
CA GLY A 31 19.53 10.40 15.24
C GLY A 31 18.26 9.73 15.81
N ALA A 32 17.06 10.09 15.34
CA ALA A 32 15.83 9.38 15.73
C ALA A 32 15.65 8.12 14.88
N LEU A 33 15.83 6.93 15.48
CA LEU A 33 15.55 5.67 14.79
C LEU A 33 14.05 5.60 14.43
N PRO A 34 13.69 5.27 13.17
CA PRO A 34 12.30 5.04 12.82
C PRO A 34 11.76 3.84 13.60
N TRP A 35 10.68 4.03 14.36
CA TRP A 35 9.99 2.89 15.00
C TRP A 35 9.40 1.92 13.96
N VAL A 36 9.00 2.46 12.80
CA VAL A 36 8.45 1.68 11.68
C VAL A 36 9.35 1.83 10.45
N PRO A 37 9.73 0.74 9.78
CA PRO A 37 10.48 0.79 8.52
C PRO A 37 9.55 1.16 7.36
N TRP A 38 9.27 2.46 7.22
CA TRP A 38 8.30 2.97 6.23
C TRP A 38 8.62 2.65 4.77
N HIS A 39 9.90 2.44 4.42
CA HIS A 39 10.28 1.95 3.09
C HIS A 39 9.76 0.53 2.83
N GLY A 40 9.80 -0.35 3.85
CA GLY A 40 9.21 -1.70 3.77
C GLY A 40 7.70 -1.66 3.67
N VAL A 41 7.04 -0.76 4.43
CA VAL A 41 5.59 -0.54 4.32
C VAL A 41 5.21 -0.05 2.92
N MET A 42 6.00 0.87 2.34
CA MET A 42 5.80 1.38 1.00
C MET A 42 5.94 0.27 -0.06
N PHE A 43 6.94 -0.60 0.09
CA PHE A 43 7.13 -1.75 -0.79
C PHE A 43 5.96 -2.73 -0.73
N LEU A 44 5.50 -3.08 0.48
CA LEU A 44 4.34 -3.97 0.66
C LEU A 44 3.05 -3.38 0.10
N ALA A 45 2.83 -2.07 0.29
CA ALA A 45 1.67 -1.37 -0.26
C ALA A 45 1.68 -1.39 -1.80
N LEU A 46 2.84 -1.14 -2.43
CA LEU A 46 3.01 -1.23 -3.88
C LEU A 46 2.78 -2.66 -4.38
N LEU A 47 3.34 -3.65 -3.70
CA LEU A 47 3.16 -5.06 -4.06
C LEU A 47 1.68 -5.46 -4.01
N ALA A 48 0.96 -5.08 -2.95
CA ALA A 48 -0.46 -5.35 -2.81
C ALA A 48 -1.30 -4.68 -3.91
N LEU A 49 -0.95 -3.45 -4.34
CA LEU A 49 -1.59 -2.79 -5.46
C LEU A 49 -1.34 -3.52 -6.79
N ILE A 50 -0.11 -3.97 -7.04
CA ILE A 50 0.25 -4.71 -8.25
C ILE A 50 -0.51 -6.04 -8.31
N VAL A 51 -0.54 -6.78 -7.19
CA VAL A 51 -1.26 -8.07 -7.10
C VAL A 51 -2.76 -7.85 -7.26
N GLY A 52 -3.34 -6.82 -6.63
CA GLY A 52 -4.74 -6.46 -6.81
C GLY A 52 -5.09 -6.08 -8.25
N ALA A 53 -4.21 -5.32 -8.92
CA ALA A 53 -4.33 -4.96 -10.33
C ALA A 53 -4.26 -6.19 -11.26
N ALA A 54 -3.37 -7.14 -10.97
CA ALA A 54 -3.29 -8.39 -11.72
C ALA A 54 -4.51 -9.31 -11.50
N HIS A 55 -5.13 -9.22 -10.32
CA HIS A 55 -6.31 -10.03 -9.96
C HIS A 55 -7.62 -9.45 -10.51
N LEU A 56 -7.67 -8.15 -10.81
CA LEU A 56 -8.86 -7.44 -11.31
C LEU A 56 -9.56 -8.10 -12.52
N PRO A 57 -8.86 -8.56 -13.58
CA PRO A 57 -9.49 -9.26 -14.69
C PRO A 57 -10.15 -10.59 -14.29
N ALA A 58 -9.64 -11.26 -13.26
CA ALA A 58 -10.14 -12.54 -12.79
C ALA A 58 -11.44 -12.40 -11.96
N VAL A 59 -11.60 -11.27 -11.26
CA VAL A 59 -12.79 -10.97 -10.43
C VAL A 59 -13.74 -9.97 -11.09
N TRP A 60 -13.52 -9.65 -12.37
CA TRP A 60 -14.33 -8.66 -13.07
C TRP A 60 -15.80 -9.12 -13.10
N PRO A 61 -16.75 -8.29 -12.62
CA PRO A 61 -18.16 -8.64 -12.67
C PRO A 61 -18.60 -8.77 -14.13
N ARG A 62 -19.11 -9.94 -14.50
CA ARG A 62 -19.73 -10.22 -15.80
C ARG A 62 -21.23 -10.07 -15.73
#